data_AF-A0A833PAP3-F1
#
_entry.id   AF-A0A833PAP3-F1
#
_cell.length_a   1.000
_cell.length_b   1.000
_cell.length_c   1.000
_cell.angle_alpha   90.00
_cell.angle_beta   90.00
_cell.angle_gamma   90.00
#
_symmetry.space_group_name_H-M   'P 1'
#
loop_
_entity.id
_entity.type
_entity.pdbx_description
1 polymer ?
#
loop_
_entity_poly.entity_id
_entity_poly.type
_entity_poly.pdbx_seq_one_letter_code
_entity_poly.pdbx_strand_id
1 'polypeptide(L)'
;MYLTKSTNQTALELSNFHSTFEQCLIAVSNIKHKRDLRIQDDPMSSQHVLIESYQSGALKDRLKIEKSIVIQANRDRLALYHLVAVVLDHFKTA
;
A
#
# COMPACT_ATOMS: atom_id res chain seq x y z
N MET A 1 15.37 4.85 -21.72
CA MET A 1 14.25 3.90 -21.80
C MET A 1 13.65 3.78 -20.39
N TYR A 2 12.66 4.62 -20.05
CA TYR A 2 12.01 4.56 -18.74
C TYR A 2 11.01 3.38 -18.77
N LEU A 3 11.49 2.18 -18.44
CA LEU A 3 10.61 1.06 -18.12
C LEU A 3 9.75 1.51 -16.95
N THR A 4 8.49 1.84 -17.21
CA THR A 4 7.46 2.00 -16.20
C THR A 4 7.37 0.66 -15.47
N LYS A 5 8.13 0.50 -14.37
CA LYS A 5 8.09 -0.71 -13.54
C LYS A 5 6.62 -1.05 -13.29
N SER A 6 6.23 -2.27 -13.62
CA SER A 6 4.87 -2.72 -13.41
C SER A 6 4.53 -2.62 -11.91
N THR A 7 3.25 -2.45 -11.61
CA THR A 7 2.73 -2.48 -10.23
C THR A 7 3.29 -3.67 -9.46
N ASN A 8 3.32 -4.83 -10.13
CA ASN A 8 3.81 -6.10 -9.59
C ASN A 8 5.31 -6.08 -9.32
N GLN A 9 6.12 -5.49 -10.20
CA GLN A 9 7.57 -5.41 -9.97
C GLN A 9 7.90 -4.48 -8.79
N THR A 10 7.15 -3.38 -8.65
CA THR A 10 7.30 -2.48 -7.50
C THR A 10 6.87 -3.18 -6.20
N ALA A 11 5.74 -3.90 -6.22
CA ALA A 11 5.29 -4.70 -5.07
C ALA A 11 6.30 -5.77 -4.67
N LEU A 12 6.89 -6.48 -5.64
CA LEU A 12 7.88 -7.51 -5.42
C LEU A 12 9.17 -6.95 -4.81
N GLU A 13 9.66 -5.82 -5.31
CA GLU A 13 10.83 -5.15 -4.73
C GLU A 13 10.54 -4.76 -3.28
N LEU A 14 9.41 -4.09 -3.03
CA LEU A 14 9.03 -3.63 -1.69
C LEU A 14 8.85 -4.77 -0.69
N SER A 15 8.16 -5.84 -1.06
CA SER A 15 7.95 -6.99 -0.18
C SER A 15 9.25 -7.74 0.14
N ASN A 16 10.30 -7.57 -0.66
CA ASN A 16 11.62 -8.14 -0.40
C ASN A 16 12.51 -7.20 0.44
N PHE A 17 12.36 -5.88 0.29
CA PHE A 17 13.14 -4.89 1.05
C PHE A 17 12.53 -4.54 2.42
N HIS A 18 11.22 -4.73 2.59
CA HIS A 18 10.49 -4.36 3.80
C HIS A 18 9.78 -5.57 4.40
N SER A 19 9.83 -5.66 5.73
CA SER A 19 9.26 -6.78 6.46
C SER A 19 7.78 -6.62 6.75
N THR A 20 7.24 -5.40 6.61
CA THR A 20 5.84 -5.10 6.91
C THR A 20 5.17 -4.26 5.82
N PHE A 21 3.86 -4.38 5.76
CA PHE A 21 2.99 -3.67 4.84
C PHE A 21 3.05 -2.16 5.03
N GLU A 22 3.14 -1.70 6.27
CA GLU A 22 3.30 -0.28 6.60
C GLU A 22 4.60 0.28 6.02
N GLN A 23 5.70 -0.45 6.16
CA GLN A 23 6.99 -0.05 5.60
C GLN A 23 6.95 -0.03 4.06
N CYS A 24 6.32 -1.02 3.43
CA CYS A 24 6.10 -1.03 1.99
C CYS A 24 5.37 0.23 1.52
N LEU A 25 4.28 0.63 2.19
CA LEU A 25 3.50 1.82 1.79
C LEU A 25 4.25 3.13 1.98
N ILE A 26 5.00 3.28 3.07
CA ILE A 26 5.86 4.45 3.28
C ILE A 26 6.89 4.57 2.16
N ALA A 27 7.51 3.45 1.77
CA ALA A 27 8.47 3.44 0.67
C ALA A 27 7.82 3.78 -0.68
N VAL A 28 6.60 3.32 -0.95
CA VAL A 28 5.84 3.72 -2.16
C VAL A 28 5.63 5.23 -2.21
N SER A 29 5.16 5.82 -1.11
CA SER A 29 4.92 7.27 -1.02
C SER A 29 6.18 8.06 -1.34
N ASN A 30 7.34 7.57 -0.87
CA ASN A 30 8.64 8.18 -1.13
C ASN A 30 9.10 8.01 -2.58
N ILE A 31 8.88 6.84 -3.21
CA ILE A 31 9.35 6.56 -4.57
C ILE A 31 8.55 7.34 -5.63
N LYS A 32 7.23 7.44 -5.47
CA LYS A 32 6.38 8.01 -6.54
C LYS A 32 6.20 9.53 -6.47
N HIS A 33 6.59 10.22 -5.38
CA HIS A 33 6.52 11.68 -5.14
C HIS A 33 5.22 12.42 -5.51
N LYS A 34 4.22 11.74 -6.08
CA LYS A 34 2.95 12.30 -6.57
C LYS A 34 1.75 11.86 -5.75
N ARG A 35 1.87 10.78 -4.97
CA ARG A 35 0.81 10.26 -4.12
C ARG A 35 1.40 9.88 -2.77
N ASP A 36 0.86 10.50 -1.73
CA ASP A 36 1.17 10.19 -0.34
C ASP A 36 0.13 9.19 0.17
N LEU A 37 0.54 7.92 0.30
CA LEU A 37 -0.25 6.85 0.88
C LEU A 37 -0.02 6.81 2.39
N ARG A 38 -1.12 6.86 3.15
CA ARG A 38 -1.13 6.80 4.62
C ARG A 38 -1.99 5.66 5.09
N ILE A 39 -1.51 4.93 6.09
CA ILE A 39 -2.30 3.90 6.79
C ILE A 39 -2.84 4.52 8.07
N GLN A 40 -4.14 4.36 8.30
CA GLN A 40 -4.82 4.75 9.53
C GLN A 40 -5.72 3.62 10.02
N ASP A 41 -5.92 3.51 11.32
CA ASP A 41 -6.99 2.65 11.86
C ASP A 41 -8.36 3.23 11.50
N ASP A 42 -9.34 2.37 11.22
CA ASP A 42 -10.72 2.81 10.98
C ASP A 42 -11.36 3.29 12.30
N PRO A 43 -11.75 4.58 12.42
CA PRO A 43 -12.32 5.13 13.65
C PRO A 43 -13.68 4.53 14.01
N MET A 44 -14.38 3.90 13.05
CA MET A 44 -15.68 3.26 13.26
C MET A 44 -15.57 1.76 13.50
N SER A 45 -14.43 1.13 13.21
CA SER A 45 -14.28 -0.32 13.28
C SER A 45 -12.85 -0.74 13.58
N SER A 46 -12.63 -1.37 14.75
CA SER A 46 -11.31 -1.91 15.11
C SER A 46 -10.86 -3.11 14.25
N GLN A 47 -11.73 -3.60 13.36
CA GLN A 47 -11.45 -4.73 12.47
C GLN A 47 -10.80 -4.31 11.15
N HIS A 48 -10.76 -3.02 10.84
CA HIS A 48 -10.32 -2.52 9.56
C HIS A 48 -9.24 -1.45 9.69
N VAL A 49 -8.43 -1.36 8.65
CA VAL A 49 -7.49 -0.28 8.41
C VAL A 49 -7.86 0.42 7.10
N LEU A 50 -7.58 1.72 7.07
CA LEU A 50 -7.84 2.59 5.94
C LEU A 50 -6.50 2.98 5.34
N ILE A 51 -6.39 2.82 4.03
CA ILE A 51 -5.27 3.32 3.25
C ILE A 51 -5.78 4.50 2.46
N GLU A 52 -5.21 5.66 2.70
CA GLU A 52 -5.67 6.92 2.12
C GLU A 52 -4.60 7.47 1.19
N SER A 53 -5.02 7.88 0.01
CA SER A 53 -4.14 8.53 -0.97
C SER A 53 -4.36 10.04 -0.96
N TYR A 54 -3.27 10.79 -0.79
CA TYR A 54 -3.26 12.23 -0.81
C TYR A 54 -2.48 12.74 -2.02
N GLN A 55 -3.01 13.79 -2.65
CA GLN A 55 -2.33 14.52 -3.72
C GLN A 55 -2.49 16.01 -3.46
N SER A 56 -1.36 16.73 -3.37
CA SER A 56 -1.33 18.16 -3.05
C SER A 56 -2.08 18.53 -1.75
N GLY A 57 -2.01 17.65 -0.75
CA GLY A 57 -2.66 17.86 0.55
C GLY A 57 -4.16 17.52 0.61
N ALA A 58 -4.78 17.15 -0.51
CA ALA A 58 -6.17 16.73 -0.56
C ALA A 58 -6.29 15.20 -0.62
N LEU A 59 -7.23 14.63 0.13
CA LEU A 59 -7.61 13.23 0.02
C LEU A 59 -8.21 12.98 -1.37
N LYS A 60 -7.66 12.02 -2.11
CA LYS A 60 -8.14 11.64 -3.45
C LYS A 60 -8.96 10.37 -3.42
N ASP A 61 -8.47 9.37 -2.71
CA ASP A 61 -9.12 8.07 -2.66
C ASP A 61 -8.77 7.33 -1.37
N ARG A 62 -9.59 6.34 -1.01
CA ARG A 62 -9.40 5.52 0.18
C ARG A 62 -9.76 4.06 -0.08
N LEU A 63 -8.91 3.17 0.43
CA LEU A 63 -9.11 1.73 0.40
C LEU A 63 -9.28 1.22 1.82
N LYS A 64 -10.34 0.44 2.07
CA LYS A 64 -10.58 -0.23 3.34
C LYS A 64 -10.12 -1.67 3.26
N ILE A 65 -9.28 -2.09 4.21
CA ILE A 65 -8.72 -3.44 4.28
C ILE A 65 -8.99 -4.01 5.68
N GLU A 66 -9.26 -5.31 5.77
CA GLU A 66 -9.34 -5.97 7.06
C GLU A 66 -7.97 -6.01 7.74
N LYS A 67 -7.93 -5.67 9.02
CA LYS A 67 -6.71 -5.67 9.84
C LYS A 67 -6.11 -7.08 9.97
N SER A 68 -6.95 -8.11 9.96
CA SER A 68 -6.56 -9.52 9.90
C SER A 68 -5.67 -9.83 8.68
N ILE A 69 -6.03 -9.30 7.51
CA ILE A 69 -5.28 -9.47 6.26
C ILE A 69 -3.91 -8.80 6.35
N VAL A 70 -3.83 -7.59 6.94
CA VAL A 70 -2.54 -6.90 7.14
C VAL A 70 -1.64 -7.66 8.10
N ILE A 71 -2.19 -8.17 9.20
CA ILE A 71 -1.44 -8.98 10.17
C ILE A 71 -0.93 -10.27 9.51
N GLN A 72 -1.76 -10.93 8.69
CA GLN A 72 -1.37 -12.13 7.96
C GLN A 72 -0.30 -11.83 6.91
N ALA A 73 -0.45 -10.74 6.16
CA ALA A 73 0.54 -10.27 5.19
C ALA A 73 1.90 -9.99 5.85
N ASN A 74 1.91 -9.38 7.03
CA ASN A 74 3.15 -9.14 7.77
C ASN A 74 3.85 -10.43 8.26
N ARG A 75 3.19 -11.58 8.21
CA ARG A 75 3.74 -12.89 8.59
C ARG A 75 4.15 -13.76 7.39
N ASP A 76 3.64 -13.44 6.20
CA ASP A 76 3.86 -14.22 4.97
C ASP A 76 4.26 -13.28 3.83
N ARG A 77 5.48 -13.48 3.30
CA ARG A 77 6.02 -12.62 2.23
C ARG A 77 5.21 -12.65 0.93
N LEU A 78 4.62 -13.79 0.59
CA LEU A 78 3.79 -13.91 -0.60
C LEU A 78 2.49 -13.15 -0.40
N ALA A 79 1.87 -13.27 0.79
CA ALA A 79 0.70 -12.49 1.15
C ALA A 79 1.00 -10.98 1.19
N LEU A 80 2.17 -10.58 1.71
CA LEU A 80 2.65 -9.20 1.68
C LEU A 80 2.77 -8.68 0.24
N TYR A 81 3.44 -9.42 -0.63
CA TYR A 81 3.56 -9.08 -2.04
C TYR A 81 2.18 -8.86 -2.68
N HIS A 82 1.26 -9.81 -2.50
CA HIS A 82 -0.07 -9.72 -3.09
C HIS A 82 -0.84 -8.52 -2.56
N LEU A 83 -0.79 -8.28 -1.25
CA LEU A 83 -1.46 -7.14 -0.63
C LEU A 83 -0.92 -5.80 -1.15
N VAL A 84 0.40 -5.65 -1.23
CA VAL A 84 1.05 -4.45 -1.77
C VAL A 84 0.70 -4.27 -3.25
N ALA A 85 0.68 -5.34 -4.03
CA ALA A 85 0.32 -5.28 -5.44
C ALA A 85 -1.13 -4.80 -5.64
N VAL A 86 -2.08 -5.36 -4.88
CA VAL A 86 -3.50 -4.96 -4.93
C VAL A 86 -3.66 -3.49 -4.58
N VAL A 87 -2.98 -3.02 -3.53
CA VAL A 87 -3.07 -1.63 -3.09
C VAL A 87 -2.48 -0.68 -4.12
N LEU A 88 -1.32 -1.02 -4.66
CA LEU A 88 -0.68 -0.24 -5.71
C LEU A 88 -1.53 -0.19 -6.99
N ASP A 89 -2.21 -1.28 -7.33
CA ASP A 89 -3.07 -1.34 -8.52
C ASP A 89 -4.33 -0.49 -8.34
N HIS A 90 -5.00 -0.64 -7.19
CA HIS A 90 -6.17 0.17 -6.83
C HIS A 90 -5.89 1.67 -6.97
N PHE A 91 -4.80 2.15 -6.38
CA PHE A 91 -4.44 3.55 -6.49
C PHE A 91 -3.85 3.92 -7.85
N LYS A 92 -3.35 2.99 -8.66
CA LYS A 92 -2.91 3.28 -10.03
C LYS A 92 -4.10 3.63 -10.93
N THR A 93 -5.23 2.95 -10.74
CA THR A 93 -6.47 3.14 -11.50
C THR A 93 -7.33 4.32 -11.04
N ALA A 94 -7.08 4.85 -9.84
CA ALA A 94 -7.70 6.06 -9.30
C ALA A 94 -6.96 7.36 -9.70
#